data_AF-A0A4Q8M3H5-F1
#
_entry.id   AF-A0A4Q8M3H5-F1
#
_cell.length_a   1.000
_cell.length_b   1.000
_cell.length_c   1.000
_cell.angle_alpha   90.00
_cell.angle_beta   90.00
_cell.angle_gamma   90.00
#
_symmetry.space_group_name_H-M   'P 1'
#
loop_
_entity.id
_entity.type
_entity.pdbx_description
1 polymer ?
#
loop_
_entity_poly.entity_id
_entity_poly.type
_entity_poly.pdbx_seq_one_letter_code
_entity_poly.pdbx_strand_id
1 'polypeptide(L)'
;MAPDDPEGAAVLARRIKHPWYRCQALARVAEFSDGRNRAELLDAAIQTAQEQDEPNRIVTVSAWPLRVLVDRSPTQAESLVRRLIRVAQTEPHNLRRAHALQSLAFAVSRSPLLLGLVVPVMASAILGGHGWRIDRVIRDTFELVRETHPDLLLPLALHHKADRQQQKLLASLPE
;
A
#
# COMPACT_ATOMS: atom_id res chain seq x y z
N MET A 1 4.37 -17.74 -18.47
CA MET A 1 2.98 -17.29 -18.78
C MET A 1 2.92 -15.79 -19.00
N ALA A 2 2.89 -14.90 -17.99
CA ALA A 2 2.80 -13.45 -18.29
C ALA A 2 4.05 -12.84 -18.98
N PRO A 3 5.30 -13.21 -18.66
CA PRO A 3 6.47 -12.69 -19.38
C PRO A 3 6.57 -13.19 -20.83
N ASP A 4 6.00 -14.37 -21.11
CA ASP A 4 6.14 -15.07 -22.40
C ASP A 4 4.93 -14.85 -23.32
N ASP A 5 3.75 -14.65 -22.72
CA ASP A 5 2.46 -14.43 -23.37
C ASP A 5 1.55 -13.53 -22.49
N PRO A 6 1.78 -12.20 -22.50
CA PRO A 6 0.96 -11.25 -21.73
C PRO A 6 -0.52 -11.28 -22.14
N GLU A 7 -0.82 -11.51 -23.42
CA GLU A 7 -2.19 -11.48 -23.94
C GLU A 7 -3.00 -12.68 -23.44
N GLY A 8 -2.47 -13.90 -23.58
CA GLY A 8 -3.09 -15.11 -23.03
C GLY A 8 -3.23 -15.04 -21.52
N ALA A 9 -2.21 -14.52 -20.83
CA ALA A 9 -2.28 -14.30 -19.38
C ALA A 9 -3.38 -13.29 -18.99
N ALA A 10 -3.60 -12.23 -19.77
CA ALA A 10 -4.68 -11.28 -19.55
C ALA A 10 -6.06 -11.93 -19.66
N VAL A 11 -6.26 -12.81 -20.66
CA VAL A 11 -7.52 -13.56 -20.83
C VAL A 11 -7.80 -14.43 -19.61
N LEU A 12 -6.80 -15.14 -19.09
CA LEU A 12 -6.93 -15.96 -17.89
C LEU A 12 -7.20 -15.11 -16.64
N ALA A 13 -6.47 -14.01 -16.46
CA ALA A 13 -6.64 -13.10 -15.32
C ALA A 13 -8.08 -12.57 -15.24
N ARG A 14 -8.67 -12.15 -16.36
CA ARG A 14 -10.06 -11.65 -16.41
C ARG A 14 -11.09 -12.70 -15.99
N ARG A 15 -10.82 -13.99 -16.20
CA ARG A 15 -11.73 -15.10 -15.85
C ARG A 15 -11.70 -15.48 -14.38
N ILE A 16 -10.76 -14.94 -13.59
CA ILE A 16 -10.69 -15.20 -12.16
C ILE A 16 -11.94 -14.62 -11.49
N LYS A 17 -12.67 -15.46 -10.75
CA LYS A 17 -13.96 -15.09 -10.13
C LYS A 17 -13.78 -14.17 -8.93
N HIS A 18 -12.83 -14.47 -8.05
CA HIS A 18 -12.66 -13.71 -6.82
C HIS A 18 -11.91 -12.39 -7.12
N PRO A 19 -12.47 -11.21 -6.80
CA PRO A 19 -11.90 -9.93 -7.26
C PRO A 19 -10.49 -9.70 -6.70
N TRP A 20 -10.21 -10.14 -5.48
CA TRP A 20 -8.85 -10.08 -4.91
C TRP A 20 -7.79 -10.71 -5.84
N TYR A 21 -7.97 -11.98 -6.24
CA TYR A 21 -7.00 -12.67 -7.09
C TYR A 21 -7.01 -12.13 -8.52
N ARG A 22 -8.18 -11.69 -9.02
CA ARG A 22 -8.28 -11.06 -10.34
C ARG A 22 -7.50 -9.75 -10.41
N CYS A 23 -7.63 -8.88 -9.42
CA CYS A 23 -6.89 -7.62 -9.33
C CYS A 23 -5.37 -7.86 -9.34
N GLN A 24 -4.89 -8.80 -8.52
CA GLN A 24 -3.47 -9.14 -8.47
C GLN A 24 -2.96 -9.71 -9.79
N ALA A 25 -3.71 -10.62 -10.40
CA ALA A 25 -3.34 -11.21 -11.69
C ALA A 25 -3.29 -10.15 -12.80
N LEU A 26 -4.29 -9.27 -12.89
CA LEU A 26 -4.32 -8.19 -13.88
C LEU A 26 -3.15 -7.23 -13.70
N ALA A 27 -2.84 -6.83 -12.46
CA ALA A 27 -1.67 -6.00 -12.17
C ALA A 27 -0.36 -6.68 -12.59
N ARG A 28 -0.22 -7.98 -12.31
CA ARG A 28 0.97 -8.76 -12.70
C ARG A 28 1.11 -8.85 -14.22
N VAL A 29 0.02 -8.97 -14.98
CA VAL A 29 0.08 -8.96 -16.44
C VAL A 29 0.45 -7.58 -16.97
N ALA A 30 -0.06 -6.51 -16.34
CA ALA A 30 0.26 -5.13 -16.70
C ALA A 30 1.76 -4.81 -16.61
N GLU A 31 2.49 -5.44 -15.69
CA GLU A 31 3.95 -5.30 -15.56
C GLU A 31 4.70 -5.71 -16.84
N PHE A 32 4.18 -6.68 -17.60
CA PHE A 32 4.78 -7.20 -18.84
C PHE A 32 4.10 -6.72 -20.12
N SER A 33 2.99 -5.99 -20.01
CA SER A 33 2.29 -5.37 -21.13
C SER A 33 2.82 -3.96 -21.36
N ASP A 34 2.55 -3.31 -22.49
CA ASP A 34 2.99 -1.95 -22.80
C ASP A 34 1.85 -1.05 -23.33
N GLY A 35 2.18 0.23 -23.54
CA GLY A 35 1.30 1.23 -24.14
C GLY A 35 -0.15 1.20 -23.60
N ARG A 36 -1.09 1.09 -24.54
CA ARG A 36 -2.53 1.06 -24.28
C ARG A 36 -2.96 -0.19 -23.51
N ASN A 37 -2.41 -1.36 -23.84
CA ASN A 37 -2.76 -2.61 -23.19
C ASN A 37 -2.45 -2.58 -21.69
N ARG A 38 -1.29 -2.04 -21.30
CA ARG A 38 -0.95 -1.84 -19.89
C ARG A 38 -1.96 -0.93 -19.20
N ALA A 39 -2.30 0.22 -19.80
CA ALA A 39 -3.24 1.16 -19.21
C ALA A 39 -4.61 0.50 -18.96
N GLU A 40 -5.15 -0.22 -19.96
CA GLU A 40 -6.42 -0.93 -19.84
C GLU A 40 -6.39 -2.02 -18.76
N LEU A 41 -5.27 -2.74 -18.61
CA LEU A 41 -5.10 -3.73 -17.56
C LEU A 41 -5.02 -3.12 -16.16
N LEU A 42 -4.34 -1.97 -16.02
CA LEU A 42 -4.27 -1.26 -14.74
C LEU A 42 -5.63 -0.69 -14.35
N ASP A 43 -6.36 -0.10 -15.29
CA ASP A 43 -7.72 0.40 -15.06
C ASP A 43 -8.64 -0.75 -14.64
N ALA A 44 -8.58 -1.89 -15.34
CA ALA A 44 -9.36 -3.08 -14.98
C ALA A 44 -8.98 -3.64 -13.60
N ALA A 45 -7.69 -3.66 -13.25
CA ALA A 45 -7.23 -4.09 -11.93
C ALA A 45 -7.72 -3.16 -10.82
N ILE A 46 -7.65 -1.84 -11.04
CA ILE A 46 -8.11 -0.81 -10.12
C ILE A 46 -9.64 -0.90 -9.94
N GLN A 47 -10.40 -1.11 -11.02
CA GLN A 47 -11.84 -1.31 -10.95
C GLN A 47 -12.19 -2.59 -10.19
N THR A 48 -11.49 -3.70 -10.48
CA THR A 48 -11.67 -4.97 -9.77
C THR A 48 -11.44 -4.82 -8.27
N ALA A 49 -10.46 -4.00 -7.86
CA ALA A 49 -10.22 -3.73 -6.44
C ALA A 49 -11.43 -3.08 -5.74
N GLN A 50 -12.22 -2.27 -6.45
CA GLN A 50 -13.43 -1.62 -5.91
C GLN A 50 -14.60 -2.59 -5.74
N GLU A 51 -14.52 -3.80 -6.29
CA GLU A 51 -15.53 -4.86 -6.06
C GLU A 51 -15.38 -5.53 -4.68
N GLN A 52 -14.37 -5.15 -3.89
CA GLN A 52 -14.26 -5.59 -2.50
C GLN A 52 -15.21 -4.76 -1.61
N ASP A 53 -15.88 -5.41 -0.66
CA ASP A 53 -16.87 -4.74 0.21
C ASP A 53 -16.24 -3.92 1.34
N GLU A 54 -15.03 -4.29 1.77
CA GLU A 54 -14.40 -3.72 2.95
C GLU A 54 -13.33 -2.69 2.57
N PRO A 55 -13.29 -1.50 3.20
CA PRO A 55 -12.31 -0.45 2.89
C PRO A 55 -10.86 -0.92 2.98
N ASN A 56 -10.52 -1.70 4.02
CA ASN A 56 -9.20 -2.32 4.15
C ASN A 56 -8.83 -3.19 2.93
N ARG A 57 -9.78 -3.99 2.42
CA ARG A 57 -9.52 -4.90 1.28
C ARG A 57 -9.35 -4.13 -0.01
N ILE A 58 -10.20 -3.13 -0.26
CA ILE A 58 -10.10 -2.24 -1.43
C ILE A 58 -8.69 -1.64 -1.49
N VAL A 59 -8.22 -1.05 -0.39
CA VAL A 59 -6.91 -0.39 -0.35
C VAL A 59 -5.76 -1.39 -0.44
N THR A 60 -5.83 -2.49 0.32
CA THR A 60 -4.76 -3.49 0.33
C THR A 60 -4.56 -4.13 -1.04
N VAL A 61 -5.64 -4.48 -1.75
CA VAL A 61 -5.49 -5.09 -3.08
C VAL A 61 -5.12 -4.06 -4.16
N SER A 62 -5.55 -2.80 -4.02
CA SER A 62 -5.16 -1.71 -4.94
C SER A 62 -3.66 -1.40 -4.91
N ALA A 63 -2.93 -1.82 -3.88
CA ALA A 63 -1.47 -1.72 -3.81
C ALA A 63 -0.75 -2.50 -4.92
N TRP A 64 -1.40 -3.48 -5.56
CA TRP A 64 -0.84 -4.23 -6.69
C TRP A 64 -0.75 -3.40 -7.98
N PRO A 65 -1.86 -2.91 -8.55
CA PRO A 65 -1.77 -2.06 -9.75
C PRO A 65 -1.05 -0.74 -9.47
N LEU A 66 -1.12 -0.20 -8.25
CA LEU A 66 -0.40 1.02 -7.91
C LEU A 66 1.12 0.87 -8.04
N ARG A 67 1.71 -0.26 -7.64
CA ARG A 67 3.17 -0.50 -7.77
C ARG A 67 3.65 -0.37 -9.21
N VAL A 68 2.83 -0.82 -10.15
CA VAL A 68 3.11 -0.73 -11.59
C VAL A 68 2.93 0.70 -12.08
N LEU A 69 1.91 1.39 -11.56
CA LEU A 69 1.54 2.74 -11.97
C LEU A 69 2.56 3.80 -11.55
N VAL A 70 3.17 3.67 -10.36
CA VAL A 70 4.11 4.66 -9.79
C VAL A 70 5.27 5.01 -10.74
N ASP A 71 5.86 4.01 -11.41
CA ASP A 71 7.00 4.23 -12.30
C ASP A 71 6.62 4.73 -13.70
N ARG A 72 5.33 4.72 -14.03
CA ARG A 72 4.85 4.88 -15.42
C ARG A 72 3.96 6.10 -15.59
N SER A 73 3.19 6.44 -14.57
CA SER A 73 2.31 7.60 -14.57
C SER A 73 2.21 8.20 -13.16
N PRO A 74 3.21 8.99 -12.72
CA PRO A 74 3.26 9.56 -11.37
C PRO A 74 1.99 10.35 -11.01
N THR A 75 1.44 11.12 -11.95
CA THR A 75 0.21 11.90 -11.74
C THR A 75 -1.01 11.02 -11.49
N GLN A 76 -1.16 9.92 -12.25
CA GLN A 76 -2.25 8.97 -12.01
C GLN A 76 -2.05 8.20 -10.70
N ALA A 77 -0.80 7.83 -10.37
CA ALA A 77 -0.45 7.21 -9.11
C ALA A 77 -0.81 8.11 -7.92
N GLU A 78 -0.50 9.41 -7.98
CA GLU A 78 -0.87 10.38 -6.95
C GLU A 78 -2.39 10.48 -6.77
N SER A 79 -3.13 10.61 -7.87
CA SER A 79 -4.60 10.67 -7.84
C SER A 79 -5.19 9.41 -7.19
N LEU A 80 -4.66 8.23 -7.55
CA LEU A 80 -5.06 6.95 -6.97
C LEU A 80 -4.72 6.88 -5.48
N VAL A 81 -3.51 7.26 -5.07
CA VAL A 81 -3.09 7.30 -3.65
C VAL A 81 -4.04 8.17 -2.83
N ARG A 82 -4.33 9.40 -3.28
CA ARG A 82 -5.26 10.30 -2.59
C ARG A 82 -6.65 9.69 -2.45
N ARG A 83 -7.13 8.98 -3.49
CA ARG A 83 -8.42 8.26 -3.42
C ARG A 83 -8.37 7.11 -2.41
N LEU A 84 -7.32 6.30 -2.42
CA LEU A 84 -7.17 5.15 -1.52
C LEU A 84 -6.98 5.58 -0.07
N ILE A 85 -6.33 6.72 0.21
CA ILE A 85 -6.26 7.30 1.55
C ILE A 85 -7.67 7.63 2.05
N ARG A 86 -8.52 8.27 1.22
CA ARG A 86 -9.91 8.56 1.61
C ARG A 86 -10.69 7.29 1.91
N VAL A 87 -10.50 6.22 1.12
CA VAL A 87 -11.11 4.91 1.40
C VAL A 87 -10.57 4.32 2.70
N ALA A 88 -9.25 4.34 2.94
CA ALA A 88 -8.68 3.84 4.19
C ALA A 88 -9.25 4.57 5.41
N GLN A 89 -9.48 5.88 5.32
CA GLN A 89 -10.03 6.68 6.42
C GLN A 89 -11.47 6.28 6.80
N THR A 90 -12.22 5.58 5.94
CA THR A 90 -13.55 5.04 6.29
C THR A 90 -13.50 3.71 7.04
N GLU A 91 -12.33 3.04 7.13
CA GLU A 91 -12.16 1.81 7.91
C GLU A 91 -12.19 2.14 9.41
N PRO A 92 -13.19 1.71 10.20
CA PRO A 92 -13.31 2.08 11.62
C PRO A 92 -12.19 1.47 12.47
N HIS A 93 -11.68 0.29 12.12
CA HIS A 93 -10.72 -0.42 12.95
C HIS A 93 -9.28 0.03 12.66
N ASN A 94 -8.62 0.65 13.64
CA ASN A 94 -7.28 1.23 13.48
C ASN A 94 -6.22 0.25 12.96
N LEU A 95 -6.17 -1.00 13.47
CA LEU A 95 -5.27 -2.02 12.90
C LEU A 95 -5.55 -2.32 11.42
N ARG A 96 -6.82 -2.50 11.02
CA ARG A 96 -7.18 -2.74 9.61
C ARG A 96 -6.81 -1.53 8.76
N ARG A 97 -7.04 -0.32 9.26
CA ARG A 97 -6.64 0.94 8.61
C ARG A 97 -5.13 1.03 8.44
N ALA A 98 -4.37 0.79 9.50
CA ALA A 98 -2.90 0.81 9.50
C ALA A 98 -2.32 -0.23 8.53
N HIS A 99 -2.86 -1.45 8.50
CA HIS A 99 -2.41 -2.49 7.56
C HIS A 99 -2.68 -2.12 6.09
N ALA A 100 -3.84 -1.52 5.81
CA ALA A 100 -4.15 -1.02 4.48
C ALA A 100 -3.20 0.09 4.05
N LEU A 101 -2.93 1.06 4.93
CA LEU A 101 -2.02 2.17 4.68
C LEU A 101 -0.55 1.71 4.60
N GLN A 102 -0.15 0.68 5.34
CA GLN A 102 1.16 0.03 5.20
C GLN A 102 1.33 -0.59 3.81
N SER A 103 0.30 -1.30 3.32
CA SER A 103 0.33 -1.88 1.98
C SER A 103 0.45 -0.79 0.90
N LEU A 104 -0.21 0.35 1.12
CA LEU A 104 -0.11 1.52 0.25
C LEU A 104 1.29 2.15 0.32
N ALA A 105 1.87 2.32 1.52
CA ALA A 105 3.22 2.86 1.70
C ALA A 105 4.28 1.99 1.03
N PHE A 106 4.20 0.66 1.15
CA PHE A 106 5.10 -0.24 0.44
C PHE A 106 4.92 -0.18 -1.08
N ALA A 107 3.69 0.03 -1.56
CA ALA A 107 3.45 0.17 -3.00
C ALA A 107 4.10 1.41 -3.61
N VAL A 108 4.29 2.46 -2.81
CA VAL A 108 4.85 3.74 -3.25
C VAL A 108 6.23 4.03 -2.68
N SER A 109 6.91 3.03 -2.09
CA SER A 109 8.15 3.24 -1.33
C SER A 109 9.29 3.88 -2.14
N ARG A 110 9.29 3.74 -3.46
CA ARG A 110 10.27 4.37 -4.37
C ARG A 110 9.96 5.83 -4.71
N SER A 111 8.87 6.39 -4.18
CA SER A 111 8.45 7.77 -4.41
C SER A 111 8.29 8.50 -3.07
N PRO A 112 9.32 9.25 -2.63
CA PRO A 112 9.26 10.06 -1.40
C PRO A 112 8.07 11.02 -1.40
N LEU A 113 7.68 11.57 -2.56
CA LEU A 113 6.52 12.44 -2.72
C LEU A 113 5.21 11.72 -2.36
N LEU A 114 5.02 10.48 -2.85
CA LEU A 114 3.81 9.71 -2.57
C LEU A 114 3.82 9.13 -1.15
N LEU A 115 4.97 8.69 -0.66
CA LEU A 115 5.15 8.34 0.77
C LEU A 115 4.77 9.52 1.66
N GLY A 116 5.14 10.74 1.24
CA GLY A 116 4.76 12.01 1.86
C GLY A 116 3.25 12.13 2.13
N LEU A 117 2.41 11.57 1.26
CA LEU A 117 0.96 11.57 1.41
C LEU A 117 0.44 10.47 2.35
N VAL A 118 1.09 9.30 2.34
CA VAL A 118 0.61 8.09 3.03
C VAL A 118 1.10 8.01 4.47
N VAL A 119 2.34 8.41 4.74
CA VAL A 119 2.99 8.24 6.04
C VAL A 119 2.24 8.94 7.18
N PRO A 120 1.80 10.20 7.08
CA PRO A 120 1.11 10.87 8.19
C PRO A 120 -0.19 10.18 8.58
N VAL A 121 -0.99 9.77 7.59
CA VAL A 121 -2.26 9.08 7.85
C VAL A 121 -2.03 7.66 8.37
N MET A 122 -0.97 6.98 7.93
CA MET A 122 -0.57 5.67 8.43
C MET A 122 -0.13 5.76 9.90
N ALA A 123 0.73 6.73 10.24
CA ALA A 123 1.19 6.96 11.59
C ALA A 123 0.03 7.28 12.54
N SER A 124 -0.92 8.13 12.12
CA SER A 124 -2.14 8.39 12.88
C SER A 124 -2.95 7.11 13.17
N ALA A 125 -3.12 6.24 12.17
CA ALA A 125 -3.82 4.96 12.34
C ALA A 125 -3.07 4.01 13.29
N ILE A 126 -1.73 3.99 13.23
CA ILE A 126 -0.86 3.21 14.13
C ILE A 126 -1.03 3.68 15.57
N LEU A 127 -0.90 4.99 15.81
CA LEU A 127 -0.98 5.60 17.15
C LEU A 127 -2.37 5.46 17.78
N GLY A 128 -3.42 5.35 16.98
CA GLY A 128 -4.77 5.04 17.46
C GLY A 128 -5.03 3.55 17.72
N GLY A 129 -4.15 2.64 17.30
CA GLY A 129 -4.31 1.19 17.48
C GLY A 129 -3.39 0.64 18.57
N HIS A 130 -3.63 -0.58 19.04
CA HIS A 130 -2.74 -1.26 19.98
C HIS A 130 -2.57 -2.75 19.65
N GLY A 131 -1.59 -3.39 20.30
CA GLY A 131 -1.34 -4.83 20.26
C GLY A 131 -0.24 -5.24 19.28
N TRP A 132 0.16 -6.51 19.34
CA TRP A 132 1.35 -7.02 18.65
C TRP A 132 1.35 -6.83 17.12
N ARG A 133 0.18 -6.73 16.49
CA ARG A 133 0.07 -6.45 15.06
C ARG A 133 0.36 -4.99 14.73
N ILE A 134 0.03 -4.06 15.62
CA ILE A 134 0.41 -2.64 15.49
C ILE A 134 1.92 -2.50 15.71
N ASP A 135 2.48 -3.16 16.73
CA ASP A 135 3.93 -3.22 16.96
C ASP A 135 4.69 -3.68 15.71
N ARG A 136 4.15 -4.71 15.02
CA ARG A 136 4.69 -5.19 13.76
C ARG A 136 4.65 -4.12 12.66
N VAL A 137 3.53 -3.40 12.51
CA VAL A 137 3.42 -2.32 11.52
C VAL A 137 4.47 -1.24 11.80
N ILE A 138 4.64 -0.81 13.06
CA ILE A 138 5.68 0.17 13.45
C ILE A 138 7.05 -0.29 12.97
N ARG A 139 7.45 -1.52 13.33
CA ARG A 139 8.77 -2.05 12.98
C ARG A 139 8.96 -2.10 11.46
N ASP A 140 7.95 -2.58 10.74
CA ASP A 140 8.07 -2.84 9.30
C ASP A 140 8.02 -1.55 8.46
N THR A 141 7.52 -0.43 9.00
CA THR A 141 7.41 0.86 8.30
C THR A 141 8.35 1.94 8.82
N PHE A 142 9.12 1.67 9.88
CA PHE A 142 9.94 2.68 10.57
C PHE A 142 10.91 3.42 9.62
N GLU A 143 11.54 2.70 8.70
CA GLU A 143 12.44 3.28 7.70
C GLU A 143 11.71 4.22 6.72
N LEU A 144 10.50 3.86 6.27
CA LEU A 144 9.70 4.72 5.40
C LEU A 144 9.29 6.02 6.10
N VAL A 145 9.05 5.94 7.41
CA VAL A 145 8.77 7.12 8.24
C VAL A 145 10.02 7.98 8.34
N ARG A 146 11.19 7.37 8.59
CA ARG A 146 12.47 8.09 8.69
C ARG A 146 12.78 8.91 7.44
N GLU A 147 12.49 8.36 6.27
CA GLU A 147 12.76 9.01 4.98
C GLU A 147 11.90 10.25 4.72
N THR A 148 10.69 10.34 5.29
CA THR A 148 9.72 11.38 4.90
C THR A 148 9.22 12.25 6.05
N HIS A 149 9.09 11.70 7.25
CA HIS A 149 8.53 12.35 8.44
C HIS A 149 9.29 11.90 9.69
N PRO A 150 10.58 12.26 9.83
CA PRO A 150 11.40 11.85 10.96
C PRO A 150 10.83 12.32 12.31
N ASP A 151 10.04 13.38 12.33
CA ASP A 151 9.30 13.88 13.49
C ASP A 151 8.31 12.86 14.08
N LEU A 152 7.84 11.90 13.27
CA LEU A 152 6.93 10.83 13.70
C LEU A 152 7.65 9.62 14.28
N LEU A 153 8.99 9.53 14.20
CA LEU A 153 9.73 8.35 14.66
C LEU A 153 9.65 8.16 16.18
N LEU A 154 9.84 9.24 16.94
CA LEU A 154 9.79 9.20 18.41
C LEU A 154 8.42 8.71 18.92
N PRO A 155 7.28 9.30 18.53
CA PRO A 155 5.97 8.83 19.01
C PRO A 155 5.69 7.38 18.57
N LEU A 156 6.10 6.96 17.37
CA LEU A 156 5.93 5.57 16.94
C LEU A 156 6.80 4.59 17.74
N ALA A 157 8.04 4.94 18.03
CA ALA A 157 8.93 4.13 18.85
C ALA A 157 8.38 3.98 20.28
N LEU A 158 7.90 5.08 20.88
CA LEU A 158 7.28 5.06 22.20
C LEU A 158 5.96 4.28 22.23
N HIS A 159 5.23 4.24 21.12
CA HIS A 159 3.97 3.49 21.00
C HIS A 159 4.16 1.97 20.88
N HIS A 160 5.33 1.52 20.43
CA HIS A 160 5.67 0.10 20.42
C HIS A 160 5.70 -0.44 21.86
N LYS A 161 5.30 -1.70 22.07
CA LYS A 161 5.43 -2.33 23.40
C LYS A 161 6.86 -2.23 23.97
N ALA A 162 6.97 -2.08 25.28
CA ALA A 162 8.25 -1.95 25.98
C ALA A 162 9.06 -3.25 25.99
N ASP A 163 9.95 -3.40 25.02
CA ASP A 163 10.83 -4.55 24.86
C ASP A 163 12.16 -4.17 24.19
N ARG A 164 12.99 -5.18 23.90
CA ARG A 164 14.27 -5.00 23.19
C ARG A 164 14.08 -4.36 21.81
N GLN A 165 12.93 -4.55 21.15
CA GLN A 165 12.68 -3.95 19.85
C GLN A 165 12.40 -2.45 20.00
N GLN A 166 11.59 -2.02 20.98
CA GLN A 166 11.42 -0.59 21.26
C GLN A 166 12.76 0.09 21.57
N GLN A 167 13.61 -0.52 22.40
CA GLN A 167 14.94 0.03 22.72
C GLN A 167 15.78 0.26 21.45
N LYS A 168 15.74 -0.68 20.49
CA LYS A 168 16.43 -0.51 19.20
C LYS A 168 15.85 0.63 18.38
N LEU A 169 14.52 0.78 18.35
CA LEU A 169 13.87 1.88 17.63
C LEU A 169 14.29 3.23 18.22
N LEU A 170 14.22 3.38 19.54
CA LEU A 170 14.64 4.60 20.25
C LEU A 170 16.13 4.92 20.05
N ALA A 171 17.01 3.92 20.09
CA ALA A 171 18.43 4.10 19.84
C ALA A 171 18.77 4.46 18.38
N SER A 172 17.82 4.30 17.46
CA SER A 172 17.98 4.58 16.03
C SER A 172 17.36 5.92 15.59
N LEU A 173 16.90 6.72 16.54
CA LEU A 173 16.41 8.07 16.25
C LEU A 173 17.58 8.96 15.81
N PRO A 174 17.36 9.90 14.87
CA PRO A 174 18.36 10.89 14.51
C PRO A 174 18.67 11.80 15.72
N GLU A 175 19.91 12.28 15.82
CA GLU A 175 20.35 13.29 16.80
C GLU A 175 19.66 14.64 16.60
#